data_AF-A0A0V0XT92-F1
#
_entry.id   AF-A0A0V0XT92-F1
#
_cell.length_a   1.000
_cell.length_b   1.000
_cell.length_c   1.000
_cell.angle_alpha   90.00
_cell.angle_beta   90.00
_cell.angle_gamma   90.00
#
_symmetry.space_group_name_H-M   'P 1'
#
loop_
_entity.id
_entity.type
_entity.pdbx_description
1 polymer ?
#
loop_
_entity_poly.entity_id
_entity_poly.type
_entity_poly.pdbx_seq_one_letter_code
_entity_poly.pdbx_strand_id
1 'polypeptide(L)'
;MDCWSDMKNNRVQPVLRMIVWEDCSNAHVTFENPTSDSEKPLAYIIENDLMLSSFFKRISSSSNVTFKSETTVKSVKLADSLSDLVTVHFGDSSTVTAKLLIAADGSNSRIRSAMGVRTLQWNYDQKSIVANLKLIYSNPEDSCTAWQRFIRTGPLAVLPLSSDQASLSWSSDDQFASKLMDMSETEFVDSLNRALCDQSSQNVVTNSTLDLMDTFFENVCNVKNRLSAIVPPTVVGVEKRFAIPLSLVQPAHYVDHRVALIG
;
A
#
# COMPACT_ATOMS: atom_id res chain seq x y z
N MET A 1 6.83 -13.04 -15.54
CA MET A 1 8.05 -12.39 -16.06
C MET A 1 9.12 -12.50 -14.98
N ASP A 2 10.32 -12.95 -15.31
CA ASP A 2 11.41 -13.14 -14.35
C ASP A 2 12.08 -11.79 -14.02
N CYS A 3 11.39 -10.97 -13.22
CA CYS A 3 11.89 -9.64 -12.80
C CYS A 3 12.28 -9.62 -11.32
N TRP A 4 11.92 -10.66 -10.57
CA TRP A 4 12.19 -10.77 -9.13
C TRP A 4 13.69 -10.75 -8.82
N SER A 5 14.49 -11.49 -9.61
CA SER A 5 15.93 -11.56 -9.42
C SER A 5 16.63 -10.20 -9.53
N ASP A 6 16.20 -9.36 -10.49
CA ASP A 6 16.72 -7.98 -10.62
C ASP A 6 16.34 -7.13 -9.41
N MET A 7 15.07 -7.16 -8.97
CA MET A 7 14.64 -6.41 -7.79
C MET A 7 15.40 -6.85 -6.54
N LYS A 8 15.49 -8.16 -6.29
CA LYS A 8 16.15 -8.75 -5.12
C LYS A 8 17.65 -8.40 -5.05
N ASN A 9 18.32 -8.30 -6.19
CA ASN A 9 19.73 -7.91 -6.27
C ASN A 9 19.98 -6.40 -6.05
N ASN A 10 18.92 -5.59 -6.03
CA ASN A 10 19.01 -4.16 -5.76
C ASN A 10 18.58 -3.87 -4.31
N ARG A 11 17.32 -3.45 -4.12
CA ARG A 11 16.82 -3.02 -2.80
C ARG A 11 15.42 -3.57 -2.57
N VAL A 12 15.33 -4.61 -1.74
CA VAL A 12 14.07 -5.17 -1.24
C VAL A 12 14.18 -5.31 0.27
N GLN A 13 13.16 -4.88 1.00
CA GLN A 13 13.13 -5.02 2.44
C GLN A 13 12.16 -6.15 2.82
N PRO A 14 12.64 -7.26 3.42
CA PRO A 14 11.76 -8.30 3.91
C PRO A 14 10.99 -7.82 5.15
N VAL A 15 9.71 -8.19 5.23
CA VAL A 15 8.88 -8.05 6.44
C VAL A 15 8.81 -9.42 7.10
N LEU A 16 9.47 -9.56 8.25
CA LEU A 16 9.51 -10.82 9.01
C LEU A 16 8.40 -10.90 10.05
N ARG A 17 7.96 -9.74 10.55
CA ARG A 17 6.93 -9.60 11.57
C ARG A 17 6.01 -8.45 11.21
N MET A 18 4.73 -8.56 11.57
CA MET A 18 3.77 -7.47 11.48
C MET A 18 3.02 -7.35 12.80
N ILE A 19 3.04 -6.15 13.40
CA ILE A 19 2.37 -5.87 14.67
C ILE A 19 1.21 -4.92 14.38
N VAL A 20 0.01 -5.35 14.75
CA VAL A 20 -1.23 -4.61 14.56
C VAL A 20 -1.88 -4.34 15.90
N TRP A 21 -2.20 -3.09 16.20
CA TRP A 21 -2.88 -2.72 17.45
C TRP A 21 -3.87 -1.58 17.24
N GLU A 22 -4.59 -1.25 18.30
CA GLU A 22 -5.68 -0.27 18.25
C GLU A 22 -5.60 0.74 19.43
N ASP A 23 -6.50 1.72 19.43
CA ASP A 23 -6.43 2.92 20.28
C ASP A 23 -7.17 2.81 21.64
N CYS A 24 -8.22 1.98 21.70
CA CYS A 24 -9.17 1.92 22.81
C CYS A 24 -8.80 0.91 23.90
N SER A 25 -7.82 0.03 23.65
CA SER A 25 -7.34 -0.99 24.59
C SER A 25 -5.87 -1.35 24.35
N ASN A 26 -5.35 -2.29 25.13
CA ASN A 26 -4.03 -2.91 24.95
C ASN A 26 -4.03 -4.12 23.98
N ALA A 27 -5.16 -4.39 23.32
CA ALA A 27 -5.30 -5.49 22.37
C ALA A 27 -4.39 -5.29 21.15
N HIS A 28 -3.74 -6.37 20.75
CA HIS A 28 -2.91 -6.40 19.56
C HIS A 28 -2.79 -7.81 18.97
N VAL A 29 -2.35 -7.87 17.72
CA VAL A 29 -2.08 -9.09 16.98
C VAL A 29 -0.70 -9.00 16.35
N THR A 30 0.11 -10.02 16.57
CA THR A 30 1.42 -10.17 15.94
C THR A 30 1.36 -11.30 14.93
N PHE A 31 1.73 -11.01 13.69
CA PHE A 31 1.96 -12.00 12.65
C PHE A 31 3.46 -12.22 12.52
N GLU A 32 3.90 -13.46 12.67
CA GLU A 32 5.28 -13.87 12.45
C GLU A 32 5.28 -15.32 11.96
N ASN A 33 6.31 -15.70 11.22
CA ASN A 33 6.46 -17.09 10.79
C ASN A 33 6.92 -17.92 12.00
N PRO A 34 6.19 -18.97 12.43
CA PRO A 34 6.53 -19.74 13.65
C PRO A 34 7.87 -20.46 13.55
N THR A 35 8.34 -20.74 12.33
CA THR A 35 9.73 -21.12 12.11
C THR A 35 10.55 -19.85 12.01
N SER A 36 11.58 -19.70 12.85
CA SER A 36 12.57 -18.60 12.83
C SER A 36 13.44 -18.55 11.56
N ASP A 37 12.95 -19.17 10.49
CA ASP A 37 13.60 -19.28 9.20
C ASP A 37 13.34 -17.99 8.41
N SER A 38 14.33 -17.11 8.39
CA SER A 38 14.29 -15.84 7.66
C SER A 38 14.17 -16.00 6.14
N GLU A 39 14.24 -17.24 5.64
CA GLU A 39 14.05 -17.58 4.23
C GLU A 39 12.61 -17.37 3.73
N LYS A 40 11.62 -17.21 4.63
CA LYS A 40 10.20 -17.03 4.27
C LYS A 40 9.59 -15.81 4.96
N PRO A 41 9.91 -14.58 4.49
CA PRO A 41 9.26 -13.38 4.98
C PRO A 41 7.76 -13.37 4.65
N LEU A 42 6.99 -12.62 5.43
CA LEU A 42 5.55 -12.40 5.22
C LEU A 42 5.29 -11.61 3.95
N ALA A 43 6.14 -10.63 3.65
CA ALA A 43 6.06 -9.76 2.50
C ALA A 43 7.43 -9.14 2.19
N TYR A 44 7.51 -8.43 1.06
CA TYR A 44 8.63 -7.57 0.72
C TYR A 44 8.12 -6.16 0.42
N ILE A 45 8.79 -5.16 0.98
CA ILE A 45 8.60 -3.76 0.61
C ILE A 45 9.60 -3.43 -0.49
N ILE A 46 9.07 -2.87 -1.59
CA ILE A 46 9.84 -2.57 -2.79
C ILE A 46 9.45 -1.16 -3.24
N GLU A 47 10.44 -0.33 -3.51
CA GLU A 47 10.21 0.99 -4.09
C GLU A 47 9.59 0.85 -5.49
N ASN A 48 8.53 1.63 -5.77
CA ASN A 48 7.80 1.53 -7.03
C ASN A 48 8.72 1.80 -8.25
N ASP A 49 9.64 2.76 -8.14
CA ASP A 49 10.59 3.09 -9.21
C ASP A 49 11.53 1.92 -9.52
N LEU A 50 11.98 1.18 -8.50
CA LEU A 50 12.77 -0.03 -8.70
C LEU A 50 11.95 -1.07 -9.46
N MET A 51 10.72 -1.33 -9.04
CA MET A 51 9.82 -2.29 -9.70
C MET A 51 9.60 -1.93 -11.18
N LEU A 52 9.27 -0.67 -11.46
CA LEU A 52 9.10 -0.16 -12.83
C LEU A 52 10.38 -0.28 -13.64
N SER A 53 11.54 0.06 -13.06
CA SER A 53 12.83 -0.06 -13.75
C SER A 53 13.14 -1.50 -14.16
N SER A 54 12.87 -2.48 -13.29
CA SER A 54 13.04 -3.91 -13.56
C SER A 54 12.10 -4.38 -14.68
N PHE A 55 10.84 -3.90 -14.69
CA PHE A 55 9.91 -4.18 -15.78
C PHE A 55 10.36 -3.59 -17.11
N PHE A 56 10.82 -2.33 -17.14
CA PHE A 56 11.31 -1.71 -18.37
C PHE A 56 12.55 -2.40 -18.92
N LYS A 57 13.51 -2.80 -18.09
CA LYS A 57 14.66 -3.61 -18.53
C LYS A 57 14.20 -4.90 -19.23
N ARG A 58 13.18 -5.57 -18.68
CA ARG A 58 12.64 -6.80 -19.26
C ARG A 58 11.88 -6.56 -20.57
N ILE A 59 11.09 -5.49 -20.61
CA ILE A 59 10.36 -5.09 -21.82
C ILE A 59 11.35 -4.79 -22.95
N SER A 60 12.40 -4.01 -22.68
CA SER A 60 13.41 -3.63 -23.68
C SER A 60 14.24 -4.81 -24.22
N SER A 61 14.37 -5.89 -23.46
CA SER A 61 15.09 -7.10 -23.88
C SER A 61 14.19 -8.13 -24.58
N SER A 62 12.88 -7.89 -24.65
CA SER A 62 11.92 -8.83 -25.22
C SER A 62 11.68 -8.56 -26.71
N SER A 63 11.97 -9.53 -27.57
CA SER A 63 11.82 -9.39 -29.03
C SER A 63 10.37 -9.32 -29.51
N ASN A 64 9.43 -9.79 -28.70
CA ASN A 64 8.00 -9.85 -29.00
C ASN A 64 7.19 -8.69 -28.39
N VAL A 65 7.87 -7.68 -27.82
CA VAL A 65 7.22 -6.53 -27.18
C VAL A 65 7.71 -5.25 -27.84
N THR A 66 6.78 -4.44 -28.32
CA THR A 66 7.08 -3.08 -28.78
C THR A 66 6.61 -2.10 -27.72
N PHE A 67 7.55 -1.39 -27.09
CA PHE A 67 7.24 -0.34 -26.13
C PHE A 67 7.13 1.01 -26.85
N LYS A 68 6.07 1.74 -26.55
CA LYS A 68 5.83 3.08 -27.11
C LYS A 68 5.58 4.07 -25.97
N SER A 69 6.54 4.97 -25.76
CA SER A 69 6.48 6.05 -24.76
C SER A 69 6.08 7.38 -25.37
N GLU A 70 5.97 8.42 -24.53
CA GLU A 70 5.73 9.83 -24.93
C GLU A 70 4.47 10.02 -25.79
N THR A 71 3.50 9.13 -25.62
CA THR A 71 2.26 9.12 -26.37
C THR A 71 1.09 8.87 -25.43
N THR A 72 -0.09 9.30 -25.83
CA THR A 72 -1.33 9.04 -25.11
C THR A 72 -2.39 8.53 -26.08
N VAL A 73 -3.30 7.69 -25.58
CA VAL A 73 -4.46 7.25 -26.37
C VAL A 73 -5.40 8.43 -26.56
N LYS A 74 -5.60 8.87 -27.80
CA LYS A 74 -6.51 9.96 -28.16
C LYS A 74 -7.95 9.46 -28.27
N SER A 75 -8.15 8.33 -28.93
CA SER A 75 -9.44 7.67 -29.08
C SER A 75 -9.27 6.20 -29.40
N VAL A 76 -10.32 5.41 -29.17
CA VAL A 76 -10.38 4.00 -29.53
C VAL A 76 -11.66 3.74 -30.31
N LYS A 77 -11.56 2.99 -31.40
CA LYS A 77 -12.69 2.36 -32.06
C LYS A 77 -12.78 0.93 -31.55
N LEU A 78 -13.79 0.66 -30.73
CA LEU A 78 -14.07 -0.68 -30.21
C LEU A 78 -14.58 -1.58 -31.33
N ALA A 79 -14.43 -2.89 -31.13
CA ALA A 79 -14.94 -3.89 -32.05
C ALA A 79 -16.44 -4.11 -31.78
N ASP A 80 -17.27 -4.14 -32.82
CA ASP A 80 -18.71 -4.44 -32.68
C ASP A 80 -18.96 -5.95 -32.54
N SER A 81 -17.98 -6.77 -32.97
CA SER A 81 -18.06 -8.23 -32.94
C SER A 81 -16.67 -8.86 -32.72
N LEU A 82 -16.64 -10.17 -32.44
CA LEU A 82 -15.39 -10.90 -32.38
C LEU A 82 -14.69 -11.02 -33.75
N SER A 83 -15.37 -10.79 -34.88
CA SER A 83 -14.70 -10.76 -36.19
C SER A 83 -13.88 -9.49 -36.42
N ASP A 84 -14.20 -8.40 -35.71
CA ASP A 84 -13.57 -7.10 -35.92
C ASP A 84 -12.28 -6.93 -35.10
N LEU A 85 -11.46 -5.97 -35.52
CA LEU A 85 -10.29 -5.53 -34.79
C LEU A 85 -10.59 -4.25 -34.01
N VAL A 86 -9.90 -4.07 -32.89
CA VAL A 86 -9.91 -2.81 -32.15
C VAL A 86 -8.85 -1.90 -32.76
N THR A 87 -9.19 -0.62 -32.92
CA THR A 87 -8.26 0.38 -33.46
C THR A 87 -8.00 1.46 -32.41
N VAL A 88 -6.74 1.65 -32.05
CA VAL A 88 -6.30 2.68 -31.10
C VAL A 88 -5.62 3.81 -31.86
N HIS A 89 -6.10 5.02 -31.67
CA HIS A 89 -5.51 6.24 -32.23
C HIS A 89 -4.73 6.98 -31.14
N PHE A 90 -3.49 7.35 -31.44
CA PHE A 90 -2.58 8.01 -30.51
C PHE A 90 -2.51 9.52 -30.76
N GLY A 91 -2.02 10.27 -29.77
CA GLY A 91 -1.85 11.72 -29.85
C GLY A 91 -0.87 12.18 -30.93
N ASP A 92 0.10 11.34 -31.29
CA ASP A 92 1.06 11.56 -32.38
C ASP A 92 0.48 11.22 -33.78
N SER A 93 -0.83 11.05 -33.89
CA SER A 93 -1.56 10.65 -35.11
C SER A 93 -1.27 9.25 -35.64
N SER A 94 -0.41 8.47 -34.98
CA SER A 94 -0.24 7.07 -35.33
C SER A 94 -1.45 6.23 -34.90
N THR A 95 -1.60 5.06 -35.51
CA THR A 95 -2.73 4.15 -35.27
C THR A 95 -2.22 2.72 -35.16
N VAL A 96 -2.77 1.95 -34.22
CA VAL A 96 -2.51 0.52 -34.05
C VAL A 96 -3.82 -0.24 -34.10
N THR A 97 -3.82 -1.37 -34.81
CA THR A 97 -4.94 -2.32 -34.80
C THR A 97 -4.53 -3.58 -34.02
N ALA A 98 -5.47 -4.14 -33.26
CA ALA A 98 -5.20 -5.30 -32.43
C ALA A 98 -6.40 -6.26 -32.36
N LYS A 99 -6.10 -7.56 -32.18
CA LYS A 99 -7.10 -8.61 -31.92
C LYS A 99 -7.61 -8.62 -30.48
N LEU A 100 -6.93 -7.93 -29.57
CA LEU A 100 -7.32 -7.79 -28.17
C LEU A 100 -6.66 -6.52 -27.63
N LEU A 101 -7.44 -5.66 -27.00
CA LEU A 101 -6.96 -4.53 -26.23
C LEU A 101 -7.11 -4.84 -24.74
N ILE A 102 -6.00 -4.78 -24.00
CA ILE A 102 -6.00 -4.85 -22.55
C ILE A 102 -5.71 -3.45 -22.02
N ALA A 103 -6.66 -2.86 -21.33
CA ALA A 103 -6.53 -1.54 -20.73
C ALA A 103 -6.13 -1.66 -19.26
N ALA A 104 -4.93 -1.18 -18.95
CA ALA A 104 -4.39 -1.08 -17.58
C ALA A 104 -4.00 0.38 -17.27
N ASP A 105 -4.86 1.32 -17.64
CA ASP A 105 -4.65 2.79 -17.58
C ASP A 105 -5.27 3.44 -16.33
N GLY A 106 -5.57 2.64 -15.30
CA GLY A 106 -5.87 3.10 -13.95
C GLY A 106 -7.24 3.78 -13.75
N SER A 107 -7.36 4.53 -12.65
CA SER A 107 -8.63 5.13 -12.23
C SER A 107 -9.22 6.11 -13.24
N ASN A 108 -8.40 6.78 -14.06
CA ASN A 108 -8.83 7.73 -15.09
C ASN A 108 -8.86 7.11 -16.51
N SER A 109 -9.15 5.81 -16.60
CA SER A 109 -9.13 5.05 -17.85
C SER A 109 -9.96 5.67 -18.98
N ARG A 110 -9.29 6.02 -20.08
CA ARG A 110 -9.96 6.49 -21.31
C ARG A 110 -10.66 5.36 -22.03
N ILE A 111 -10.09 4.14 -21.96
CA ILE A 111 -10.68 2.97 -22.60
C ILE A 111 -11.98 2.58 -21.91
N ARG A 112 -12.01 2.54 -20.57
CA ARG A 112 -13.24 2.30 -19.80
C ARG A 112 -14.33 3.30 -20.16
N SER A 113 -13.95 4.57 -20.32
CA SER A 113 -14.88 5.64 -20.71
C SER A 113 -15.42 5.43 -22.13
N ALA A 114 -14.57 5.00 -23.07
CA ALA A 114 -14.96 4.68 -24.45
C ALA A 114 -15.86 3.44 -24.55
N MET A 115 -15.70 2.47 -23.65
CA MET A 115 -16.61 1.31 -23.54
C MET A 115 -18.00 1.71 -23.04
N GLY A 116 -18.20 2.93 -22.53
CA GLY A 116 -19.48 3.37 -21.98
C GLY A 116 -19.90 2.59 -20.73
N VAL A 117 -18.95 1.90 -20.07
CA VAL A 117 -19.24 1.09 -18.89
C VAL A 117 -19.59 2.00 -17.72
N ARG A 118 -20.74 1.74 -17.10
CA ARG A 118 -21.12 2.42 -15.86
C ARG A 118 -20.14 2.06 -14.75
N THR A 119 -19.72 3.06 -14.00
CA THR A 119 -18.83 2.88 -12.84
C THR A 119 -19.56 3.19 -11.54
N LEU A 120 -19.41 2.31 -10.56
CA LEU A 120 -19.69 2.63 -9.17
C LEU A 120 -18.50 3.43 -8.63
N GLN A 121 -18.76 4.62 -8.09
CA GLN A 121 -17.74 5.45 -7.47
C GLN A 121 -18.14 5.77 -6.03
N TRP A 122 -17.20 5.59 -5.11
CA TRP A 122 -17.35 5.98 -3.72
C TRP A 122 -16.17 6.86 -3.31
N ASN A 123 -16.47 8.09 -2.89
CA ASN A 123 -15.46 8.93 -2.24
C ASN A 123 -15.46 8.59 -0.75
N TYR A 124 -14.30 8.31 -0.18
CA TYR A 124 -14.20 8.07 1.26
C TYR A 124 -14.09 9.37 2.06
N ASP A 125 -13.99 10.53 1.37
CA ASP A 125 -13.74 11.85 1.99
C ASP A 125 -12.51 11.80 2.92
N GLN A 126 -11.55 10.97 2.53
CA GLN A 126 -10.32 10.65 3.23
C GLN A 126 -9.14 10.76 2.27
N LYS A 127 -7.97 11.07 2.83
CA LYS A 127 -6.68 11.02 2.15
C LYS A 127 -5.74 10.11 2.91
N SER A 128 -4.87 9.41 2.17
CA SER A 128 -3.69 8.78 2.76
C SER A 128 -2.48 9.68 2.57
N ILE A 129 -1.86 10.05 3.68
CA ILE A 129 -0.56 10.71 3.69
C ILE A 129 0.50 9.63 3.57
N VAL A 130 1.32 9.76 2.54
CA VAL A 130 2.46 8.88 2.30
C VAL A 130 3.73 9.68 2.47
N ALA A 131 4.70 9.12 3.21
CA ALA A 131 5.96 9.79 3.45
C ALA A 131 7.12 8.80 3.64
N ASN A 132 8.34 9.26 3.40
CA ASN A 132 9.54 8.54 3.81
C ASN A 132 9.97 9.05 5.19
N LEU A 133 10.14 8.13 6.12
CA LEU A 133 10.50 8.38 7.51
C LEU A 133 11.93 7.94 7.79
N LYS A 134 12.56 8.63 8.74
CA LYS A 134 13.76 8.15 9.45
C LYS A 134 13.36 7.72 10.85
N LEU A 135 13.81 6.54 11.24
CA LEU A 135 13.39 5.87 12.47
C LEU A 135 14.59 5.48 13.33
N ILE A 136 14.35 5.45 14.64
CA ILE A 136 15.23 4.78 15.61
C ILE A 136 14.41 3.66 16.26
N TYR A 137 14.96 2.45 16.21
CA TYR A 137 14.36 1.27 16.83
C TYR A 137 14.98 1.03 18.21
N SER A 138 14.17 0.64 19.19
CA SER A 138 14.68 0.20 20.50
C SER A 138 15.37 -1.17 20.41
N ASN A 139 14.90 -2.04 19.51
CA ASN A 139 15.53 -3.31 19.18
C ASN A 139 15.89 -3.34 17.68
N PRO A 140 17.16 -3.63 17.30
CA PRO A 140 17.55 -3.76 15.89
C PRO A 140 16.69 -4.74 15.07
N GLU A 141 16.14 -5.79 15.68
CA GLU A 141 15.28 -6.77 15.01
C GLU A 141 13.97 -6.16 14.47
N ASP A 142 13.54 -5.02 15.02
CA ASP A 142 12.32 -4.34 14.61
C ASP A 142 12.43 -3.64 13.25
N SER A 143 13.65 -3.51 12.71
CA SER A 143 13.88 -2.97 11.37
C SER A 143 13.27 -3.80 10.23
N CYS A 144 12.84 -5.04 10.51
CA CYS A 144 12.09 -5.90 9.59
C CYS A 144 10.62 -6.07 10.02
N THR A 145 10.11 -5.21 10.90
CA THR A 145 8.73 -5.26 11.39
C THR A 145 7.87 -4.20 10.71
N ALA A 146 6.72 -4.62 10.17
CA ALA A 146 5.66 -3.71 9.73
C ALA A 146 4.75 -3.37 10.90
N TRP A 147 4.48 -2.08 11.11
CA TRP A 147 3.68 -1.60 12.23
C TRP A 147 2.38 -1.02 11.69
N GLN A 148 1.24 -1.41 12.27
CA GLN A 148 -0.05 -0.83 11.90
C GLN A 148 -0.88 -0.54 13.14
N ARG A 149 -1.29 0.70 13.28
CA ARG A 149 -2.18 1.15 14.34
C ARG A 149 -3.51 1.60 13.76
N PHE A 150 -4.61 1.13 14.34
CA PHE A 150 -5.93 1.68 14.10
C PHE A 150 -6.23 2.75 15.14
N ILE A 151 -6.31 4.01 14.69
CA ILE A 151 -6.73 5.16 15.51
C ILE A 151 -8.00 5.78 14.94
N ARG A 152 -8.67 6.61 15.75
CA ARG A 152 -9.94 7.27 15.36
C ARG A 152 -9.82 8.10 14.09
N THR A 153 -8.68 8.73 13.87
CA THR A 153 -8.44 9.53 12.67
C THR A 153 -8.23 8.67 11.42
N GLY A 154 -8.06 7.35 11.55
CA GLY A 154 -7.87 6.40 10.46
C GLY A 154 -6.66 5.50 10.68
N PRO A 155 -6.49 4.44 9.87
CA PRO A 155 -5.34 3.54 10.01
C PRO A 155 -4.02 4.24 9.69
N LEU A 156 -3.00 3.89 10.45
CA LEU A 156 -1.64 4.41 10.36
C LEU A 156 -0.69 3.21 10.25
N ALA A 157 0.08 3.13 9.17
CA ALA A 157 1.05 2.07 8.93
C ALA A 157 2.46 2.62 8.70
N VAL A 158 3.44 1.97 9.31
CA VAL A 158 4.88 2.22 9.13
C VAL A 158 5.51 0.94 8.58
N LEU A 159 5.95 1.01 7.33
CA LEU A 159 6.45 -0.13 6.56
C LEU A 159 7.97 -0.01 6.40
N PRO A 160 8.77 -1.00 6.83
CA PRO A 160 10.22 -0.88 6.81
C PRO A 160 10.75 -0.83 5.37
N LEU A 161 11.73 0.05 5.13
CA LEU A 161 12.46 0.17 3.86
C LEU A 161 13.95 -0.18 4.02
N SER A 162 14.52 0.06 5.20
CA SER A 162 15.90 -0.29 5.57
C SER A 162 16.03 -0.38 7.09
N SER A 163 17.26 -0.50 7.58
CA SER A 163 17.60 -0.48 9.01
C SER A 163 17.11 0.75 9.78
N ASP A 164 16.89 1.88 9.11
CA ASP A 164 16.58 3.18 9.70
C ASP A 164 15.57 4.00 8.89
N GLN A 165 15.03 3.46 7.79
CA GLN A 165 14.02 4.11 6.96
C GLN A 165 12.73 3.29 6.88
N ALA A 166 11.61 3.99 6.76
CA ALA A 166 10.31 3.37 6.54
C ALA A 166 9.42 4.24 5.64
N SER A 167 8.42 3.62 5.03
CA SER A 167 7.32 4.30 4.36
C SER A 167 6.13 4.42 5.31
N LEU A 168 5.60 5.63 5.43
CA LEU A 168 4.35 5.93 6.12
C LEU A 168 3.18 5.76 5.16
N SER A 169 2.07 5.22 5.67
CA SER A 169 0.73 5.39 5.09
C SER A 169 -0.23 5.76 6.22
N TRP A 170 -0.68 7.01 6.27
CA TRP A 170 -1.60 7.49 7.31
C TRP A 170 -2.89 7.99 6.66
N SER A 171 -3.92 7.17 6.74
CA SER A 171 -5.26 7.54 6.26
C SER A 171 -5.93 8.44 7.27
N SER A 172 -6.52 9.54 6.80
CA SER A 172 -7.35 10.40 7.63
C SER A 172 -8.37 11.19 6.84
N ASP A 173 -9.34 11.79 7.54
CA ASP A 173 -10.29 12.70 6.93
C ASP A 173 -9.59 13.90 6.26
N ASP A 174 -10.28 14.52 5.30
CA ASP A 174 -9.71 15.60 4.49
C ASP A 174 -9.22 16.81 5.30
N GLN A 175 -9.85 17.12 6.43
CA GLN A 175 -9.49 18.27 7.25
C GLN A 175 -8.19 18.00 8.00
N PHE A 176 -8.10 16.83 8.65
CA PHE A 176 -6.92 16.42 9.39
C PHE A 176 -5.73 16.17 8.46
N ALA A 177 -5.98 15.55 7.30
CA ALA A 177 -4.94 15.33 6.31
C ALA A 177 -4.33 16.65 5.81
N SER A 178 -5.17 17.65 5.52
CA SER A 178 -4.72 18.99 5.12
C SER A 178 -3.87 19.63 6.22
N LYS A 179 -4.31 19.56 7.48
CA LYS A 179 -3.54 20.07 8.62
C LYS A 179 -2.16 19.41 8.73
N LEU A 180 -2.08 18.09 8.58
CA LEU A 180 -0.81 17.35 8.63
C LEU A 180 0.13 17.74 7.48
N MET A 181 -0.42 18.02 6.29
CA MET A 181 0.38 18.47 5.15
C MET A 181 0.96 19.88 5.35
N ASP A 182 0.27 20.74 6.10
CA ASP A 182 0.66 22.13 6.38
C ASP A 182 1.66 22.27 7.56
N MET A 183 1.79 21.24 8.41
CA MET A 183 2.72 21.26 9.56
C MET A 183 4.18 21.39 9.14
N SER A 184 5.05 22.01 9.94
CA SER A 184 6.50 21.85 9.75
C SER A 184 6.92 20.38 9.88
N GLU A 185 8.13 20.03 9.43
CA GLU A 185 8.65 18.66 9.57
C GLU A 185 8.70 18.22 11.05
N THR A 186 9.12 19.12 11.94
CA THR A 186 9.19 18.86 13.39
C THR A 186 7.81 18.63 14.00
N GLU A 187 6.83 19.48 13.67
CA GLU A 187 5.46 19.32 14.18
C GLU A 187 4.81 18.04 13.67
N PHE A 188 5.08 17.67 12.42
CA PHE A 188 4.60 16.43 11.83
C PHE A 188 5.20 15.21 12.52
N VAL A 189 6.52 15.20 12.75
CA VAL A 189 7.21 14.12 13.48
C VAL A 189 6.64 13.97 14.89
N ASP A 190 6.45 15.07 15.62
CA ASP A 190 5.84 15.03 16.95
C ASP A 190 4.40 14.51 16.91
N SER A 191 3.60 14.94 15.92
CA SER A 191 2.23 14.48 15.73
C SER A 191 2.17 12.99 15.41
N LEU A 192 3.09 12.50 14.58
CA LEU A 192 3.19 11.09 14.21
C LEU A 192 3.63 10.21 15.39
N ASN A 193 4.65 10.63 16.14
CA ASN A 193 5.06 9.92 17.35
C ASN A 193 3.94 9.87 18.40
N ARG A 194 3.20 10.98 18.59
CA ARG A 194 2.00 10.98 19.43
C ARG A 194 0.96 9.99 18.92
N ALA A 195 0.66 9.99 17.62
CA ALA A 195 -0.30 9.05 17.03
C ALA A 195 0.13 7.57 17.16
N LEU A 196 1.44 7.29 17.17
CA LEU A 196 1.98 5.93 17.36
C LEU A 196 1.92 5.48 18.82
N CYS A 197 2.18 6.37 19.78
CA CYS A 197 2.40 6.02 21.19
C CYS A 197 1.28 6.41 22.16
N ASP A 198 0.37 7.31 21.80
CA ASP A 198 -0.66 7.80 22.72
C ASP A 198 -1.53 6.63 23.23
N GLN A 199 -1.88 6.65 24.51
CA GLN A 199 -2.75 5.64 25.14
C GLN A 199 -3.91 6.32 25.90
N SER A 200 -4.07 7.64 25.73
CA SER A 200 -5.07 8.43 26.44
C SER A 200 -6.52 7.98 26.20
N SER A 201 -6.78 7.35 25.06
CA SER A 201 -8.09 6.79 24.68
C SER A 201 -8.42 5.43 25.30
N GLN A 202 -7.49 4.78 26.01
CA GLN A 202 -7.69 3.41 26.48
C GLN A 202 -8.69 3.30 27.63
N ASN A 203 -9.53 2.27 27.58
CA ASN A 203 -10.49 1.97 28.64
C ASN A 203 -9.92 0.96 29.65
N VAL A 204 -9.74 1.40 30.89
CA VAL A 204 -9.19 0.60 31.99
C VAL A 204 -9.97 -0.70 32.22
N VAL A 205 -11.30 -0.67 32.12
CA VAL A 205 -12.16 -1.84 32.34
C VAL A 205 -11.96 -2.88 31.25
N THR A 206 -11.85 -2.44 29.99
CA THR A 206 -11.57 -3.31 28.85
C THR A 206 -10.21 -3.97 29.00
N ASN A 207 -9.17 -3.20 29.34
CA ASN A 207 -7.82 -3.73 29.55
C ASN A 207 -7.80 -4.78 30.68
N SER A 208 -8.43 -4.48 31.83
CA SER A 208 -8.51 -5.45 32.94
C SER A 208 -9.25 -6.74 32.56
N THR A 209 -10.25 -6.65 31.67
CA THR A 209 -10.98 -7.84 31.20
C THR A 209 -10.11 -8.70 30.28
N LEU A 210 -9.34 -8.07 29.38
CA LEU A 210 -8.38 -8.75 28.51
C LEU A 210 -7.29 -9.45 29.33
N ASP A 211 -6.71 -8.76 30.31
CA ASP A 211 -5.67 -9.33 31.19
C ASP A 211 -6.17 -10.59 31.93
N LEU A 212 -7.42 -10.58 32.39
CA LEU A 212 -8.05 -11.75 33.03
C LEU A 212 -8.28 -12.90 32.05
N MET A 213 -8.73 -12.60 30.82
CA MET A 213 -8.90 -13.61 29.78
C MET A 213 -7.56 -14.24 29.42
N ASP A 214 -6.51 -13.44 29.25
CA ASP A 214 -5.16 -13.92 28.95
C ASP A 214 -4.61 -14.81 30.08
N THR A 215 -4.77 -14.38 31.33
CA THR A 215 -4.39 -15.19 32.50
C THR A 215 -5.11 -16.54 32.51
N PHE A 216 -6.39 -16.57 32.11
CA PHE A 216 -7.14 -17.81 32.00
C PHE A 216 -6.62 -18.69 30.85
N PHE A 217 -6.40 -18.15 29.66
CA PHE A 217 -5.89 -18.90 28.51
C PHE A 217 -4.49 -19.45 28.73
N GLU A 218 -3.60 -18.70 29.38
CA GLU A 218 -2.28 -19.18 29.76
C GLU A 218 -2.37 -20.39 30.71
N ASN A 219 -3.22 -20.30 31.73
CA ASN A 219 -3.35 -21.34 32.74
C ASN A 219 -4.12 -22.58 32.25
N VAL A 220 -5.09 -22.41 31.35
CA VAL A 220 -5.99 -23.49 30.90
C VAL A 220 -5.57 -24.09 29.56
N CYS A 221 -5.15 -23.25 28.62
CA CYS A 221 -4.81 -23.69 27.25
C CYS A 221 -3.29 -23.77 27.01
N ASN A 222 -2.46 -23.35 27.98
CA ASN A 222 -0.99 -23.28 27.86
C ASN A 222 -0.54 -22.48 26.62
N VAL A 223 -1.38 -21.53 26.18
CA VAL A 223 -1.09 -20.57 25.11
C VAL A 223 -0.47 -19.35 25.77
N LYS A 224 0.83 -19.14 25.58
CA LYS A 224 1.52 -17.93 26.07
C LYS A 224 1.14 -16.74 25.19
N ASN A 225 0.20 -15.91 25.65
CA ASN A 225 -0.02 -14.59 25.06
C ASN A 225 1.05 -13.66 25.64
N ARG A 226 2.20 -13.52 24.94
CA ARG A 226 3.15 -12.47 25.31
C ARG A 226 2.53 -11.10 25.04
N LEU A 227 1.80 -10.57 26.02
CA LEU A 227 1.52 -9.13 26.12
C LEU A 227 2.82 -8.40 26.47
N SER A 228 3.83 -8.44 25.60
CA SER A 228 4.92 -7.47 25.67
C SER A 228 4.36 -6.13 25.25
N ALA A 229 4.60 -5.08 26.04
CA ALA A 229 4.20 -3.72 25.69
C ALA A 229 4.71 -3.39 24.27
N ILE A 230 3.80 -2.94 23.41
CA ILE A 230 4.16 -2.51 22.05
C ILE A 230 4.99 -1.25 22.18
N VAL A 231 6.22 -1.32 21.70
CA VAL A 231 7.12 -0.17 21.58
C VAL A 231 7.31 0.10 20.09
N PRO A 232 6.48 0.96 19.47
CA PRO A 232 6.66 1.31 18.07
C PRO A 232 7.98 2.10 17.89
N PRO A 233 8.53 2.13 16.66
CA PRO A 233 9.75 2.90 16.39
C PRO A 233 9.54 4.39 16.62
N THR A 234 10.60 5.05 17.08
CA THR A 234 10.61 6.51 17.22
C THR A 234 10.91 7.14 15.87
N VAL A 235 10.00 7.98 15.39
CA VAL A 235 10.23 8.80 14.19
C VAL A 235 11.13 9.96 14.57
N VAL A 236 12.24 10.13 13.85
CA VAL A 236 13.20 11.22 14.08
C VAL A 236 13.30 12.19 12.90
N GLY A 237 12.70 11.85 11.77
CA GLY A 237 12.65 12.72 10.61
C GLY A 237 11.64 12.26 9.58
N VAL A 238 11.24 13.20 8.74
CA VAL A 238 10.42 12.98 7.56
C VAL A 238 11.11 13.67 6.39
N GLU A 239 11.15 13.02 5.24
CA GLU A 239 11.69 13.62 4.02
C GLU A 239 10.55 14.19 3.16
N LYS A 240 10.16 13.47 2.09
CA LYS A 240 9.03 13.88 1.24
C LYS A 240 7.74 13.31 1.79
N ARG A 241 6.69 14.14 1.83
CA ARG A 241 5.31 13.72 2.13
C ARG A 241 4.34 14.23 1.07
N PHE A 242 3.32 13.45 0.78
CA PHE A 242 2.24 13.77 -0.14
C PHE A 242 0.93 13.13 0.32
N ALA A 243 -0.20 13.72 -0.07
CA ALA A 243 -1.52 13.20 0.25
C ALA A 243 -2.21 12.68 -1.02
N ILE A 244 -2.77 11.48 -0.94
CA ILE A 244 -3.52 10.85 -2.03
C ILE A 244 -4.99 10.73 -1.59
N PRO A 245 -5.97 11.25 -2.36
CA PRO A 245 -7.38 11.03 -2.06
C PRO A 245 -7.75 9.55 -2.20
N LEU A 246 -8.47 9.03 -1.22
CA LEU A 246 -8.94 7.66 -1.20
C LEU A 246 -10.33 7.59 -1.83
N SER A 247 -10.46 6.78 -2.87
CA SER A 247 -11.74 6.50 -3.50
C SER A 247 -11.76 5.08 -4.04
N LEU A 248 -12.97 4.54 -4.16
CA LEU A 248 -13.23 3.30 -4.87
C LEU A 248 -13.87 3.64 -6.21
N VAL A 249 -13.34 3.05 -7.28
CA VAL A 249 -13.95 3.10 -8.61
C VAL A 249 -14.03 1.67 -9.13
N GLN A 250 -15.24 1.19 -9.41
CA GLN A 250 -15.46 -0.16 -9.89
C GLN A 250 -16.35 -0.15 -11.14
N PRO A 251 -15.89 -0.64 -12.29
CA PRO A 251 -16.73 -0.81 -13.48
C PRO A 251 -17.76 -1.93 -13.27
N ALA A 252 -18.95 -1.76 -13.84
CA ALA A 252 -20.01 -2.78 -13.80
C ALA A 252 -19.60 -4.08 -14.52
N HIS A 253 -18.80 -3.97 -15.58
CA HIS A 253 -18.23 -5.09 -16.31
C HIS A 253 -16.79 -4.76 -16.74
N TYR A 254 -15.92 -5.77 -16.77
CA TYR A 254 -14.50 -5.61 -17.10
C TYR A 254 -14.16 -6.01 -18.53
N VAL A 255 -15.11 -6.56 -19.30
CA VAL A 255 -14.85 -7.11 -20.62
C VAL A 255 -15.93 -6.69 -21.61
N ASP A 256 -15.51 -6.54 -22.86
CA ASP A 256 -16.36 -6.38 -24.03
C ASP A 256 -15.68 -7.07 -25.23
N HIS A 257 -16.28 -7.00 -26.42
CA HIS A 257 -15.73 -7.54 -27.64
C HIS A 257 -14.31 -7.04 -27.86
N ARG A 258 -13.36 -7.97 -27.82
CA ARG A 258 -11.93 -7.71 -28.08
C ARG A 258 -11.29 -6.70 -27.11
N VAL A 259 -11.92 -6.39 -25.97
CA VAL A 259 -11.39 -5.45 -24.96
C VAL A 259 -11.57 -5.99 -23.54
N ALA A 260 -10.54 -5.84 -22.70
CA ALA A 260 -10.59 -6.14 -21.28
C ALA A 260 -9.94 -5.02 -20.45
N LEU A 261 -10.54 -4.70 -19.31
CA LEU A 261 -10.03 -3.78 -18.30
C LEU A 261 -9.27 -4.57 -17.23
N ILE A 262 -8.13 -4.05 -16.78
CA ILE A 262 -7.37 -4.56 -15.62
C ILE A 262 -7.13 -3.37 -14.68
N GLY A 263 -7.49 -3.55 -13.42
CA GLY A 263 -7.44 -2.50 -12.40
C GLY A 263 -8.81 -2.26 -11.79
#